data_AF-A0A0C9VAB8-F1
#
_entry.id   AF-A0A0C9VAB8-F1
#
_cell.length_a   1.000
_cell.length_b   1.000
_cell.length_c   1.000
_cell.angle_alpha   90.00
_cell.angle_beta   90.00
_cell.angle_gamma   90.00
#
_symmetry.space_group_name_H-M   'P 1'
#
loop_
_entity.id
_entity.type
_entity.pdbx_description
1 polymer ?
#
loop_
_entity_poly.entity_id
_entity_poly.type
_entity_poly.pdbx_seq_one_letter_code
_entity_poly.pdbx_strand_id
1 'polypeptide(L)' 'MPTVIVDAFLFEIDGTLIDSTPGVLNAWRKFGKEYWFDPDAAISGMYAPEVLKFKGLE' A
#
# COMPACT_ATOMS: atom_id res chain seq x y z
N MET A 1 -16.14 -18.21 21.94
CA MET A 1 -15.52 -17.55 20.76
C MET A 1 -16.38 -17.86 19.55
N PRO A 2 -16.73 -16.87 18.72
CA PRO A 2 -17.42 -17.15 17.47
C PRO A 2 -16.53 -17.99 16.56
N THR A 3 -17.12 -18.97 15.88
CA THR A 3 -16.44 -19.83 14.89
C THR A 3 -17.00 -19.50 13.52
N VAL A 4 -16.13 -19.37 12.52
CA VAL A 4 -16.50 -19.15 11.13
C VAL A 4 -16.15 -20.42 10.34
N ILE A 5 -17.15 -21.02 9.69
CA ILE A 5 -16.97 -22.21 8.83
C ILE A 5 -17.20 -21.76 7.39
N VAL A 6 -16.18 -21.91 6.56
CA VAL A 6 -16.16 -21.56 5.13
C VAL A 6 -15.28 -22.54 4.38
N ASP A 7 -15.50 -22.68 3.07
CA ASP A 7 -14.69 -23.57 2.22
C ASP A 7 -13.29 -23.00 1.94
N ALA A 8 -13.15 -21.67 1.90
CA ALA A 8 -11.89 -21.00 1.65
C ALA A 8 -11.86 -19.58 2.21
N PHE A 9 -10.65 -19.06 2.38
CA PHE A 9 -10.37 -17.65 2.63
C PHE A 9 -9.54 -17.10 1.47
N LEU A 10 -9.89 -15.90 1.01
CA LEU A 10 -9.06 -15.12 0.10
C LEU A 10 -8.44 -13.97 0.88
N PHE A 11 -7.12 -13.91 0.89
CA PHE A 11 -6.37 -12.83 1.51
C PHE A 11 -5.68 -12.00 0.43
N GLU A 12 -5.72 -10.69 0.61
CA GLU A 12 -4.80 -9.80 -0.09
C GLU A 12 -3.36 -10.09 0.33
N ILE A 13 -2.41 -9.78 -0.54
CA ILE A 13 -0.99 -9.91 -0.20
C ILE A 13 -0.55 -8.61 0.49
N ASP A 14 -0.72 -7.49 -0.19
CA ASP A 14 -0.24 -6.18 0.24
C ASP A 14 -1.09 -5.62 1.39
N GLY A 15 -0.44 -5.30 2.50
CA GLY A 15 -1.12 -4.73 3.68
C GLY A 15 -1.98 -5.71 4.46
N THR A 16 -2.05 -6.98 4.05
CA THR A 16 -2.78 -8.06 4.76
C THR A 16 -1.81 -9.15 5.20
N LEU A 17 -1.13 -9.82 4.26
CA LEU A 17 -0.16 -10.88 4.59
C LEU A 17 1.25 -10.32 4.78
N ILE A 18 1.61 -9.26 4.04
CA ILE A 18 2.92 -8.61 4.12
C ILE A 18 2.78 -7.09 4.26
N ASP A 19 3.70 -6.47 5.00
CA ASP A 19 3.88 -5.02 4.93
C ASP A 19 4.78 -4.66 3.75
N SER A 20 4.17 -4.50 2.57
CA SER A 20 4.86 -4.10 1.34
C SER A 20 5.03 -2.59 1.19
N THR A 21 4.52 -1.78 2.15
CA THR A 21 4.56 -0.31 2.09
C THR A 21 5.96 0.22 1.72
N PRO A 22 7.06 -0.20 2.37
CA PRO A 22 8.38 0.35 2.06
C PRO A 22 8.85 0.00 0.63
N GLY A 23 8.49 -1.19 0.13
CA GLY A 23 8.84 -1.64 -1.20
C GLY A 23 8.14 -0.84 -2.28
N VAL A 24 6.82 -0.64 -2.13
CA VAL A 24 5.99 0.14 -3.06
C VAL A 24 6.45 1.60 -3.13
N LEU A 25 6.71 2.23 -1.98
CA LEU A 25 7.21 3.61 -1.93
C LEU A 25 8.54 3.77 -2.66
N ASN A 26 9.48 2.83 -2.45
CA ASN A 26 10.77 2.87 -3.13
C ASN A 26 10.65 2.63 -4.64
N ALA A 27 9.75 1.74 -5.06
CA ALA A 27 9.49 1.48 -6.47
C ALA A 27 8.94 2.72 -7.17
N TRP A 28 7.94 3.40 -6.58
CA TRP A 28 7.40 4.64 -7.14
C TRP A 28 8.44 5.74 -7.23
N ARG A 29 9.24 5.95 -6.18
CA ARG A 29 10.33 6.94 -6.20
C ARG A 29 11.38 6.65 -7.25
N LYS A 30 11.71 5.37 -7.49
CA LYS A 30 12.63 4.97 -8.56
C LYS A 30 12.01 5.22 -9.93
N PHE A 31 10.75 4.84 -10.12
CA PHE A 31 10.01 5.01 -11.36
C PHE A 31 9.82 6.50 -11.71
N GLY A 32 9.48 7.36 -10.74
CA GLY A 32 9.40 8.81 -10.92
C GLY A 32 10.69 9.44 -11.41
N LYS A 33 11.84 8.99 -10.89
CA LYS A 33 13.17 9.43 -11.35
C LYS A 33 13.48 8.98 -12.77
N GLU A 34 13.06 7.76 -13.15
CA GLU A 34 13.35 7.18 -14.46
C GLU A 34 12.47 7.79 -15.57
N TYR A 35 11.22 8.13 -15.25
CA TYR A 35 10.22 8.60 -16.21
C TYR A 35 9.78 10.06 -16.01
N TRP A 36 10.46 10.81 -15.14
CA TRP A 36 10.33 12.27 -14.98
C TRP A 36 8.93 12.76 -14.55
N PHE A 37 8.31 12.07 -13.60
CA PHE A 37 7.04 12.49 -12.98
C PHE A 37 7.18 12.55 -11.45
N ASP A 38 6.23 13.22 -10.79
CA ASP A 38 6.17 13.33 -9.33
C ASP A 38 5.73 11.99 -8.69
N PRO A 39 6.64 11.23 -8.05
CA PRO A 39 6.28 9.95 -7.45
C PRO A 39 5.43 10.10 -6.19
N ASP A 40 5.52 11.21 -5.47
CA ASP A 40 4.78 11.40 -4.22
C ASP A 40 3.32 11.73 -4.50
N ALA A 41 3.02 12.43 -5.61
CA ALA A 41 1.66 12.57 -6.12
C ALA A 41 1.04 11.21 -6.50
N ALA A 42 1.81 10.32 -7.13
CA ALA A 42 1.36 8.96 -7.46
C ALA A 42 1.10 8.11 -6.19
N ILE A 43 2.00 8.20 -5.20
CA ILE A 43 1.85 7.52 -3.90
C ILE A 43 0.59 8.01 -3.17
N SER A 44 0.34 9.32 -3.17
CA SER A 44 -0.83 9.92 -2.52
C SER A 44 -2.15 9.40 -3.11
N GLY A 45 -2.18 9.15 -4.43
CA GLY A 45 -3.34 8.56 -5.11
C GLY A 45 -3.65 7.10 -4.75
N MET A 46 -2.71 6.36 -4.14
CA MET A 46 -2.90 4.95 -3.79
C MET A 46 -3.52 4.73 -2.41
N TYR A 47 -3.45 5.73 -1.54
CA TYR A 47 -3.90 5.61 -0.16
C TYR A 47 -5.08 6.55 0.09
N ALA A 48 -6.06 6.06 0.85
CA ALA A 48 -7.06 6.96 1.42
C ALA A 48 -6.35 8.00 2.32
N PRO A 49 -6.82 9.26 2.40
CA PRO A 49 -6.19 10.30 3.21
C PRO A 49 -5.99 9.91 4.68
N GLU A 50 -6.89 9.10 5.23
CA GLU A 50 -6.81 8.56 6.59
C GLU A 50 -5.68 7.54 6.76
N VAL A 51 -5.32 6.84 5.68
CA VAL A 51 -4.22 5.87 5.66
C VAL A 51 -2.87 6.58 5.58
N LEU A 52 -2.78 7.68 4.82
CA LEU A 52 -1.57 8.53 4.76
C LEU A 52 -1.21 9.08 6.16
N LYS A 53 -2.23 9.57 6.89
CA LYS A 53 -2.15 9.98 8.30
C LYS A 53 -1.58 8.92 9.20
N PHE A 54 -2.18 7.73 9.15
CA PHE A 54 -1.78 6.61 9.98
C PHE A 54 -0.36 6.11 9.66
N LYS A 55 0.06 6.23 8.40
CA LYS A 55 1.39 5.80 7.92
C LYS A 55 2.48 6.87 8.04
N GLY A 56 2.14 8.10 8.46
CA GLY A 56 3.09 9.21 8.58
C GLY A 56 3.66 9.67 7.24
N LEU A 57 2.82 9.64 6.19
CA LEU A 57 3.19 9.95 4.80
C LEU A 57 2.60 11.28 4.29
N GLU A 58 2.12 12.14 5.21
CA GLU A 58 1.65 13.51 4.94
C GLU A 58 2.68 14.58 5.32
#